data_AF-A0A5C3NW30-F1
#
_entry.id   AF-A0A5C3NW30-F1
#
_cell.length_a   1.000
_cell.length_b   1.000
_cell.length_c   1.000
_cell.angle_alpha   90.00
_cell.angle_beta   90.00
_cell.angle_gamma   90.00
#
_symmetry.space_group_name_H-M   'P 1'
#
loop_
_entity.id
_entity.type
_entity.pdbx_description
1 polymer ?
#
loop_
_entity_poly.entity_id
_entity_poly.type
_entity_poly.pdbx_seq_one_letter_code
_entity_poly.pdbx_strand_id
1 'polypeptide(L)'
;MVVVREPSRESFSVVQTKIASNLDRFLPFREHGLSRRKVQGVGGAFHPAIMDLPGGFASCVLTRTHLFNSRLLLELRSSSHYRSLAEWKQTLLDHGFQEPSPDDKEQKTAIASLTPILNMSSYGQPQCRRFKAVLKDPVKYFQQEQQFRDLWARVQATNTDDPELKKIPFLRFLKWTQSTVNSQKVFPMLGNLTGYLLSADFVYAGRVARPSVEEIGRVIARMGLGSLRGLIALGHPLTMDSSAEQVADAFKYVHDELEKAFTAEEREWMMFDPIMVEHTLCKYNRVLGPGGGSD
;
A
#
# COMPACT_ATOMS: atom_id res chain seq x y z
N MET A 1 37.38 0.42 10.05
CA MET A 1 37.09 0.50 8.61
C MET A 1 36.60 -0.87 8.17
N VAL A 2 35.28 -1.08 8.16
CA VAL A 2 34.70 -2.34 7.65
C VAL A 2 34.59 -2.18 6.13
N VAL A 3 35.36 -2.97 5.40
CA VAL A 3 35.26 -3.05 3.95
C VAL A 3 33.94 -3.75 3.63
N VAL A 4 32.89 -2.99 3.39
CA VAL A 4 31.66 -3.52 2.78
C VAL A 4 32.01 -3.83 1.33
N ARG A 5 32.35 -5.09 1.05
CA ARG A 5 32.52 -5.55 -0.34
C ARG A 5 31.18 -5.42 -1.03
N GLU A 6 31.11 -4.61 -2.09
CA GLU A 6 29.97 -4.63 -2.99
C GLU A 6 29.83 -6.05 -3.56
N PRO A 7 28.70 -6.73 -3.36
CA PRO A 7 28.52 -8.08 -3.89
C PRO A 7 28.49 -8.01 -5.42
N SER A 8 29.43 -8.71 -6.06
CA SER A 8 29.37 -8.97 -7.50
C SER A 8 28.07 -9.71 -7.84
N ARG A 9 27.47 -9.42 -9.00
CA ARG A 9 26.20 -10.04 -9.46
C ARG A 9 26.16 -11.57 -9.44
N GLU A 10 27.30 -12.25 -9.32
CA GLU A 10 27.43 -13.71 -9.25
C GLU A 10 27.20 -14.33 -7.86
N SER A 11 26.88 -13.56 -6.81
CA SER A 11 26.75 -14.09 -5.43
C SER A 11 25.37 -13.96 -4.78
N PHE A 12 24.31 -13.65 -5.54
CA PHE A 12 22.97 -13.53 -4.95
C PHE A 12 22.40 -14.89 -4.56
N SER A 13 21.93 -15.00 -3.32
CA SER A 13 21.10 -16.14 -2.91
C SER A 13 19.81 -16.20 -3.73
N VAL A 14 19.13 -17.35 -3.73
CA VAL A 14 17.83 -17.51 -4.40
C VAL A 14 16.83 -16.43 -3.94
N VAL A 15 16.85 -16.11 -2.64
CA VAL A 15 16.03 -15.05 -2.05
C VAL A 15 16.39 -13.68 -2.61
N GLN A 16 17.68 -13.35 -2.66
CA GLN A 16 18.14 -12.05 -3.19
C GLN A 16 17.83 -11.89 -4.67
N THR A 17 18.03 -12.95 -5.48
CA THR A 17 17.67 -12.97 -6.90
C THR A 17 16.17 -12.75 -7.10
N LYS A 18 15.33 -13.39 -6.28
CA LYS A 18 13.88 -13.21 -6.32
C LYS A 18 13.46 -11.80 -5.89
N ILE A 19 14.08 -11.23 -4.88
CA ILE A 19 13.84 -9.84 -4.46
C ILE A 19 14.23 -8.88 -5.59
N ALA A 20 15.40 -9.08 -6.20
CA ALA A 20 15.92 -8.24 -7.27
C ALA A 20 15.05 -8.27 -8.54
N SER A 21 14.34 -9.37 -8.81
CA SER A 21 13.45 -9.46 -9.98
C SER A 21 12.17 -8.62 -9.84
N ASN A 22 11.70 -8.38 -8.61
CA ASN A 22 10.57 -7.49 -8.35
C ASN A 22 10.54 -7.01 -6.89
N LEU A 23 11.10 -5.82 -6.65
CA LEU A 23 11.19 -5.22 -5.32
C LEU A 23 9.81 -5.00 -4.69
N ASP A 24 8.83 -4.46 -5.44
CA ASP A 24 7.49 -4.22 -4.89
C ASP A 24 6.81 -5.52 -4.45
N ARG A 25 7.04 -6.62 -5.17
CA ARG A 25 6.39 -7.92 -4.91
C ARG A 25 7.07 -8.73 -3.83
N PHE A 26 8.41 -8.74 -3.77
CA PHE A 26 9.15 -9.70 -2.95
C PHE A 26 9.97 -9.09 -1.81
N LEU A 27 10.30 -7.79 -1.85
CA LEU A 27 11.08 -7.16 -0.78
C LEU A 27 10.28 -7.08 0.54
N PRO A 28 10.76 -7.63 1.66
CA PRO A 28 10.06 -7.56 2.95
C PRO A 28 9.95 -6.12 3.48
N PHE A 29 10.93 -5.27 3.19
CA PHE A 29 10.94 -3.87 3.59
C PHE A 29 10.14 -3.02 2.61
N ARG A 30 8.84 -2.91 2.88
CA ARG A 30 7.85 -2.28 2.00
C ARG A 30 8.28 -0.92 1.46
N GLU A 31 8.74 -0.04 2.33
CA GLU A 31 9.04 1.36 1.99
C GLU A 31 10.27 1.49 1.09
N HIS A 32 11.07 0.44 0.95
CA HIS A 32 12.18 0.37 -0.01
C HIS A 32 11.75 -0.11 -1.41
N GLY A 33 10.49 -0.50 -1.59
CA GLY A 33 9.93 -0.87 -2.89
C GLY A 33 9.93 0.30 -3.89
N LEU A 34 10.10 0.01 -5.18
CA LEU A 34 10.20 1.04 -6.23
C LEU A 34 8.99 1.98 -6.26
N SER A 35 7.78 1.41 -6.22
CA SER A 35 6.56 2.22 -6.21
C SER A 35 6.47 3.08 -4.96
N ARG A 36 6.91 2.58 -3.79
CA ARG A 36 6.91 3.33 -2.52
C ARG A 36 7.87 4.50 -2.56
N ARG A 37 9.13 4.25 -2.91
CA ARG A 37 10.15 5.29 -3.05
C ARG A 37 9.70 6.38 -4.02
N LYS A 38 9.09 6.01 -5.15
CA LYS A 38 8.56 6.97 -6.13
C LYS A 38 7.47 7.86 -5.54
N VAL A 39 6.51 7.30 -4.81
CA VAL A 39 5.34 8.07 -4.34
C VAL A 39 5.60 8.85 -3.05
N GLN A 40 6.69 8.55 -2.35
CA GLN A 40 7.18 9.31 -1.19
C GLN A 40 8.22 10.37 -1.58
N GLY A 41 8.91 10.19 -2.70
CA GLY A 41 9.90 11.13 -3.20
C GLY A 41 9.30 12.47 -3.66
N VAL A 42 10.18 13.38 -4.09
CA VAL A 42 9.78 14.70 -4.60
C VAL A 42 8.78 14.55 -5.74
N GLY A 43 7.62 15.22 -5.61
CA GLY A 43 6.52 15.14 -6.58
C GLY A 43 5.61 13.91 -6.43
N GLY A 44 5.89 13.02 -5.47
CA GLY A 44 5.06 11.87 -5.14
C GLY A 44 3.81 12.27 -4.33
N ALA A 45 2.72 11.53 -4.51
CA ALA A 45 1.43 11.79 -3.86
C ALA A 45 1.50 11.80 -2.31
N PHE A 46 2.39 11.01 -1.71
CA PHE A 46 2.57 10.93 -0.26
C PHE A 46 3.67 11.86 0.27
N HIS A 47 4.25 12.68 -0.59
CA HIS A 47 5.22 13.68 -0.15
C HIS A 47 4.52 14.75 0.71
N PRO A 48 5.09 15.18 1.84
CA PRO A 48 4.44 16.15 2.75
C PRO A 48 4.01 17.46 2.08
N ALA A 49 4.76 17.92 1.06
CA ALA A 49 4.42 19.14 0.31
C ALA A 49 3.24 18.99 -0.67
N ILE A 50 2.79 17.76 -0.95
CA ILE A 50 1.73 17.47 -1.93
C ILE A 50 0.41 17.12 -1.25
N MET A 51 0.46 16.37 -0.15
CA MET A 51 -0.74 15.78 0.47
C MET A 51 -1.82 16.80 0.84
N ASP A 52 -1.41 18.00 1.24
CA ASP A 52 -2.32 19.05 1.68
C ASP A 52 -2.75 19.98 0.53
N LEU A 53 -2.20 19.82 -0.67
CA LEU A 53 -2.62 20.54 -1.86
C LEU A 53 -3.97 20.01 -2.39
N PRO A 54 -4.72 20.81 -3.17
CA PRO A 54 -5.89 20.31 -3.89
C PRO A 54 -5.57 19.02 -4.65
N GLY A 55 -6.42 18.02 -4.52
CA GLY A 55 -6.25 16.70 -5.13
C GLY A 55 -5.18 15.80 -4.49
N GLY A 56 -4.47 16.26 -3.46
CA GLY A 56 -3.40 15.52 -2.80
C GLY A 56 -3.89 14.18 -2.22
N PHE A 57 -4.98 14.21 -1.44
CA PHE A 57 -5.61 13.00 -0.92
C PHE A 57 -6.09 12.06 -2.03
N ALA A 58 -6.79 12.60 -3.04
CA ALA A 58 -7.28 11.79 -4.17
C ALA A 58 -6.13 11.11 -4.93
N SER A 59 -5.00 11.81 -5.08
CA SER A 59 -3.77 11.29 -5.69
C SER A 59 -3.18 10.11 -4.91
N CYS A 60 -3.24 10.15 -3.58
CA CYS A 60 -2.84 9.02 -2.72
C CYS A 60 -3.73 7.80 -2.98
N VAL A 61 -5.05 8.01 -3.08
CA VAL A 61 -6.00 6.93 -3.36
C VAL A 61 -5.80 6.37 -4.77
N LEU A 62 -5.63 7.23 -5.78
CA LEU A 62 -5.32 6.85 -7.16
C LEU A 62 -4.04 6.00 -7.23
N THR A 63 -3.03 6.39 -6.47
CA THR A 63 -1.76 5.65 -6.39
C THR A 63 -2.00 4.20 -6.01
N ARG A 64 -2.84 3.95 -5.00
CA ARG A 64 -3.14 2.58 -4.55
C ARG A 64 -4.10 1.81 -5.43
N THR A 65 -5.06 2.50 -6.02
CA THR A 65 -6.17 1.86 -6.75
C THR A 65 -5.86 1.62 -8.22
N HIS A 66 -5.05 2.47 -8.86
CA HIS A 66 -4.82 2.43 -10.31
C HIS A 66 -3.34 2.43 -10.70
N LEU A 67 -2.46 3.10 -9.94
CA LEU A 67 -1.09 3.35 -10.38
C LEU A 67 -0.02 2.43 -9.76
N PHE A 68 -0.33 1.66 -8.73
CA PHE A 68 0.67 0.88 -8.00
C PHE A 68 1.38 -0.10 -8.93
N ASN A 69 2.71 -0.04 -8.96
CA ASN A 69 3.57 -0.83 -9.85
C ASN A 69 3.16 -0.74 -11.33
N SER A 70 2.68 0.43 -11.76
CA SER A 70 2.34 0.72 -13.16
C SER A 70 3.47 1.46 -13.87
N ARG A 71 3.52 1.32 -15.19
CA ARG A 71 4.45 2.06 -16.03
C ARG A 71 4.23 3.57 -15.94
N LEU A 72 2.95 4.00 -15.86
CA LEU A 72 2.59 5.40 -15.69
C LEU A 72 3.21 6.01 -14.43
N LEU A 73 3.24 5.26 -13.32
CA LEU A 73 3.87 5.69 -12.07
C LEU A 73 5.39 5.68 -12.14
N LEU A 74 5.97 4.58 -12.63
CA LEU A 74 7.40 4.32 -12.47
C LEU A 74 8.24 5.03 -13.55
N GLU A 75 7.75 5.08 -14.79
CA GLU A 75 8.54 5.50 -15.95
C GLU A 75 8.02 6.79 -16.59
N LEU A 76 6.71 6.90 -16.79
CA LEU A 76 6.17 7.92 -17.70
C LEU A 76 5.96 9.28 -17.04
N ARG A 77 5.92 9.34 -15.70
CA ARG A 77 5.75 10.61 -14.98
C ARG A 77 6.80 10.85 -13.91
N SER A 78 7.15 12.12 -13.76
CA SER A 78 7.95 12.63 -12.64
C SER A 78 7.11 12.82 -11.37
N SER A 79 5.81 13.13 -11.51
CA SER A 79 4.89 13.38 -10.39
C SER A 79 3.67 12.46 -10.45
N SER A 80 3.22 12.02 -9.27
CA SER A 80 1.95 11.31 -9.07
C SER A 80 0.88 12.16 -8.39
N HIS A 81 1.03 13.49 -8.43
CA HIS A 81 0.02 14.46 -8.00
C HIS A 81 -0.92 14.81 -9.15
N TYR A 82 -2.22 14.83 -8.85
CA TYR A 82 -3.30 15.27 -9.71
C TYR A 82 -4.17 16.24 -8.93
N ARG A 83 -4.23 17.50 -9.34
CA ARG A 83 -4.95 18.57 -8.64
C ARG A 83 -6.46 18.48 -8.81
N SER A 84 -6.90 17.80 -9.86
CA SER A 84 -8.31 17.67 -10.21
C SER A 84 -8.59 16.40 -11.01
N LEU A 85 -9.87 16.05 -11.10
CA LEU A 85 -10.33 15.00 -11.98
C LEU A 85 -9.99 15.29 -13.45
N ALA A 86 -10.04 16.55 -13.89
CA ALA A 86 -9.70 16.93 -15.26
C ALA A 86 -8.23 16.65 -15.57
N GLU A 87 -7.32 16.97 -14.64
CA GLU A 87 -5.90 16.68 -14.80
C GLU A 87 -5.61 15.17 -14.84
N TRP A 88 -6.29 14.38 -14.01
CA TRP A 88 -6.22 12.91 -14.08
C TRP A 88 -6.61 12.40 -15.47
N LYS A 89 -7.76 12.84 -15.98
CA LYS A 89 -8.25 12.44 -17.31
C LYS A 89 -7.28 12.85 -18.42
N GLN A 90 -6.82 14.11 -18.38
CA GLN A 90 -5.87 14.63 -19.37
C GLN A 90 -4.58 13.83 -19.36
N THR A 91 -4.05 13.48 -18.17
CA THR A 91 -2.86 12.64 -18.06
C THR A 91 -3.04 11.30 -18.79
N LEU A 92 -4.20 10.65 -18.64
CA LEU A 92 -4.45 9.38 -19.33
C LEU A 92 -4.46 9.58 -20.84
N LEU A 93 -5.15 10.61 -21.34
CA LEU A 93 -5.21 10.95 -22.77
C LEU A 93 -3.82 11.23 -23.35
N ASP A 94 -3.00 12.01 -22.65
CA ASP A 94 -1.62 12.33 -23.05
C ASP A 94 -0.73 11.08 -23.17
N HIS A 95 -1.10 10.00 -22.47
CA HIS A 95 -0.39 8.72 -22.50
C HIS A 95 -1.13 7.64 -23.32
N GLY A 96 -1.99 8.06 -24.25
CA GLY A 96 -2.58 7.19 -25.26
C GLY A 96 -3.84 6.45 -24.82
N PHE A 97 -4.45 6.82 -23.69
CA PHE A 97 -5.78 6.34 -23.35
C PHE A 97 -6.79 6.74 -24.42
N GLN A 98 -7.63 5.79 -24.81
CA GLN A 98 -8.72 6.02 -25.75
C GLN A 98 -10.05 5.81 -25.04
N GLU A 99 -10.90 6.84 -25.06
CA GLU A 99 -12.25 6.71 -24.55
C GLU A 99 -13.02 5.66 -25.37
N PRO A 100 -13.77 4.75 -24.72
CA PRO A 100 -14.53 3.74 -25.42
C PRO A 100 -15.67 4.42 -26.20
N SER A 101 -15.86 4.00 -27.46
CA SER A 101 -17.05 4.37 -28.24
C SER A 101 -18.33 3.95 -27.49
N PRO A 102 -19.46 4.66 -27.65
CA PRO A 102 -20.76 4.21 -27.14
C PRO A 102 -21.12 2.76 -27.52
N ASP A 103 -20.60 2.27 -28.66
CA ASP A 103 -20.84 0.92 -29.15
C ASP A 103 -19.91 -0.14 -28.53
N ASP A 104 -18.82 0.26 -27.86
CA ASP A 104 -17.87 -0.62 -27.17
C ASP A 104 -18.40 -1.01 -25.78
N LYS A 105 -19.46 -1.81 -25.76
CA LYS A 105 -20.12 -2.29 -24.53
C LYS A 105 -19.17 -3.05 -23.59
N GLU A 106 -18.11 -3.65 -24.13
CA GLU A 106 -17.14 -4.41 -23.37
C GLU A 106 -15.95 -3.56 -22.87
N GLN A 107 -15.84 -2.33 -23.37
CA GLN A 107 -14.75 -1.38 -23.12
C GLN A 107 -13.38 -1.96 -23.54
N LYS A 108 -13.37 -2.73 -24.63
CA LYS A 108 -12.17 -3.36 -25.19
C LYS A 108 -11.12 -2.32 -25.57
N THR A 109 -11.53 -1.21 -26.20
CA THR A 109 -10.62 -0.13 -26.63
C THR A 109 -9.99 0.56 -25.43
N ALA A 110 -10.78 0.84 -24.39
CA ALA A 110 -10.28 1.40 -23.14
C ALA A 110 -9.29 0.45 -22.45
N ILE A 111 -9.61 -0.85 -22.37
CA ILE A 111 -8.73 -1.84 -21.74
C ILE A 111 -7.41 -1.97 -22.52
N ALA A 112 -7.48 -2.06 -23.84
CA ALA A 112 -6.31 -2.18 -24.71
C ALA A 112 -5.38 -0.95 -24.58
N SER A 113 -5.95 0.27 -24.53
CA SER A 113 -5.15 1.49 -24.38
C SER A 113 -4.58 1.70 -22.97
N LEU A 114 -5.22 1.17 -21.93
CA LEU A 114 -4.73 1.27 -20.54
C LEU A 114 -3.67 0.21 -20.19
N THR A 115 -3.70 -0.96 -20.82
CA THR A 115 -2.78 -2.08 -20.53
C THR A 115 -1.29 -1.69 -20.60
N PRO A 116 -0.83 -0.87 -21.57
CA PRO A 116 0.57 -0.46 -21.65
C PRO A 116 1.01 0.53 -20.56
N ILE A 117 0.06 1.18 -19.86
CA ILE A 117 0.36 2.28 -18.93
C ILE A 117 -0.04 1.96 -17.47
N LEU A 118 -1.06 1.14 -17.25
CA LEU A 118 -1.54 0.71 -15.94
C LEU A 118 -1.27 -0.79 -15.70
N ASN A 119 -1.20 -1.20 -14.44
CA ASN A 119 -0.97 -2.60 -14.06
C ASN A 119 -2.26 -3.24 -13.55
N MET A 120 -2.79 -4.22 -14.28
CA MET A 120 -4.02 -4.95 -13.88
C MET A 120 -3.79 -5.93 -12.74
N SER A 121 -2.54 -6.35 -12.56
CA SER A 121 -2.09 -7.42 -11.68
C SER A 121 -1.32 -6.90 -10.47
N SER A 122 -1.45 -5.60 -10.15
CA SER A 122 -0.74 -4.92 -9.06
C SER A 122 -0.81 -5.63 -7.71
N TYR A 123 -1.86 -6.43 -7.48
CA TYR A 123 -2.08 -7.16 -6.23
C TYR A 123 -2.36 -8.66 -6.45
N GLY A 124 -1.82 -9.25 -7.51
CA GLY A 124 -1.98 -10.66 -7.84
C GLY A 124 -2.79 -10.85 -9.11
N GLN A 125 -3.95 -11.51 -9.01
CA GLN A 125 -4.77 -11.83 -10.18
C GLN A 125 -5.23 -10.57 -10.94
N PRO A 126 -5.22 -10.58 -12.29
CA PRO A 126 -5.66 -9.44 -13.09
C PRO A 126 -7.10 -9.00 -12.74
N GLN A 127 -7.30 -7.71 -12.55
CA GLN A 127 -8.61 -7.12 -12.22
C GLN A 127 -9.10 -6.14 -13.30
N CYS A 128 -9.80 -6.63 -14.33
CA CYS A 128 -10.32 -5.79 -15.42
C CYS A 128 -11.21 -4.63 -14.96
N ARG A 129 -11.85 -4.76 -13.79
CA ARG A 129 -12.65 -3.69 -13.19
C ARG A 129 -11.84 -2.40 -12.95
N ARG A 130 -10.54 -2.50 -12.67
CA ARG A 130 -9.64 -1.33 -12.52
C ARG A 130 -9.63 -0.44 -13.75
N PHE A 131 -9.70 -1.06 -14.92
CA PHE A 131 -9.65 -0.32 -16.18
C PHE A 131 -11.03 0.22 -16.52
N LYS A 132 -12.08 -0.59 -16.34
CA LYS A 132 -13.45 -0.16 -16.61
C LYS A 132 -13.91 1.01 -15.75
N ALA A 133 -13.32 1.18 -14.58
CA ALA A 133 -13.68 2.21 -13.63
C ALA A 133 -12.67 3.37 -13.55
N VAL A 134 -11.64 3.38 -14.41
CA VAL A 134 -10.49 4.32 -14.34
C VAL A 134 -10.90 5.80 -14.41
N LEU A 135 -12.03 6.12 -15.04
CA LEU A 135 -12.57 7.49 -15.10
C LEU A 135 -13.69 7.74 -14.10
N LYS A 136 -14.43 6.70 -13.72
CA LYS A 136 -15.64 6.80 -12.89
C LYS A 136 -15.30 6.84 -11.40
N ASP A 137 -14.45 5.94 -10.95
CA ASP A 137 -14.12 5.80 -9.53
C ASP A 137 -13.37 7.02 -8.96
N PRO A 138 -12.44 7.65 -9.70
CA PRO A 138 -11.75 8.84 -9.21
C PRO A 138 -12.65 10.01 -8.83
N VAL A 139 -13.83 10.15 -9.44
CA VAL A 139 -14.83 11.15 -9.05
C VAL A 139 -15.10 11.07 -7.55
N LYS A 140 -15.29 9.84 -7.02
CA LYS A 140 -15.54 9.64 -5.60
C LYS A 140 -14.33 10.00 -4.76
N TYR A 141 -13.10 9.72 -5.22
CA TYR A 141 -11.89 10.02 -4.45
C TYR A 141 -11.71 11.52 -4.24
N PHE A 142 -11.91 12.34 -5.29
CA PHE A 142 -11.85 13.80 -5.18
C PHE A 142 -12.97 14.36 -4.29
N GLN A 143 -14.16 13.77 -4.29
CA GLN A 143 -15.26 14.17 -3.38
C GLN A 143 -14.95 13.92 -1.90
N GLN A 144 -14.05 12.99 -1.57
CA GLN A 144 -13.69 12.66 -0.19
C GLN A 144 -12.58 13.57 0.39
N GLU A 145 -12.03 14.48 -0.41
CA GLU A 145 -10.91 15.31 0.01
C GLU A 145 -11.27 16.23 1.18
N GLN A 146 -12.46 16.84 1.16
CA GLN A 146 -12.91 17.68 2.27
C GLN A 146 -13.06 16.85 3.55
N GLN A 147 -13.62 15.64 3.47
CA GLN A 147 -13.76 14.77 4.64
C GLN A 147 -12.39 14.38 5.22
N PHE A 148 -11.39 14.14 4.36
CA PHE A 148 -10.02 13.92 4.82
C PHE A 148 -9.46 15.15 5.58
N ARG A 149 -9.61 16.34 4.99
CA ARG A 149 -9.16 17.61 5.61
C ARG A 149 -9.84 17.84 6.96
N ASP A 150 -11.13 17.56 7.07
CA ASP A 150 -11.86 17.67 8.32
C ASP A 150 -11.36 16.67 9.39
N LEU A 151 -11.07 15.43 8.99
CA LEU A 151 -10.48 14.44 9.90
C LEU A 151 -9.10 14.91 10.42
N TRP A 152 -8.27 15.45 9.53
CA TRP A 152 -6.95 15.96 9.86
C TRP A 152 -7.02 17.21 10.76
N ALA A 153 -7.85 18.20 10.40
CA ALA A 153 -8.02 19.42 11.18
C ALA A 153 -8.50 19.13 12.62
N ARG A 154 -9.40 18.16 12.80
CA ARG A 154 -9.91 17.78 14.13
C ARG A 154 -8.82 17.24 15.05
N VAL A 155 -7.90 16.42 14.54
CA VAL A 155 -6.79 15.90 15.37
C VAL A 155 -5.71 16.95 15.61
N GLN A 156 -5.48 17.84 14.64
CA GLN A 156 -4.57 18.97 14.80
C GLN A 156 -5.05 19.99 15.85
N ALA A 157 -6.37 20.15 16.02
CA ALA A 157 -6.98 21.04 17.00
C ALA A 157 -6.94 20.51 18.45
N THR A 158 -6.39 19.31 18.69
CA THR A 158 -6.30 18.76 20.05
C THR A 158 -5.25 19.49 20.89
N ASN A 159 -5.59 19.82 22.13
CA ASN A 159 -4.68 20.47 23.07
C ASN A 159 -3.78 19.43 23.74
N THR A 160 -2.78 18.96 23.01
CA THR A 160 -1.79 17.98 23.46
C THR A 160 -0.43 18.31 22.87
N ASP A 161 0.63 17.97 23.61
CA ASP A 161 2.01 18.07 23.12
C ASP A 161 2.49 16.77 22.45
N ASP A 162 1.72 15.68 22.57
CA ASP A 162 2.06 14.41 21.93
C ASP A 162 1.83 14.49 20.40
N PRO A 163 2.89 14.38 19.58
CA PRO A 163 2.77 14.46 18.13
C PRO A 163 1.97 13.30 17.50
N GLU A 164 1.86 12.14 18.15
CA GLU A 164 1.03 11.03 17.66
C GLU A 164 -0.46 11.30 17.89
N LEU A 165 -0.82 11.95 19.00
CA LEU A 165 -2.21 12.34 19.27
C LEU A 165 -2.72 13.45 18.33
N LYS A 166 -1.80 14.17 17.68
CA LYS A 166 -2.11 15.11 16.58
C LYS A 166 -2.33 14.43 15.23
N LYS A 167 -2.28 13.09 15.16
CA LYS A 167 -2.52 12.32 13.94
C LYS A 167 -3.84 11.56 13.99
N ILE A 168 -4.35 11.19 12.81
CA ILE A 168 -5.59 10.41 12.72
C ILE A 168 -5.31 8.99 13.26
N PRO A 169 -6.06 8.47 14.25
CA PRO A 169 -5.82 7.11 14.75
C PRO A 169 -5.90 6.06 13.65
N PHE A 170 -4.98 5.09 13.65
CA PHE A 170 -4.82 4.10 12.58
C PHE A 170 -6.13 3.34 12.28
N LEU A 171 -6.75 2.75 13.29
CA LEU A 171 -7.98 1.97 13.13
C LEU A 171 -9.15 2.84 12.66
N ARG A 172 -9.18 4.13 13.04
CA ARG A 172 -10.21 5.09 12.59
C ARG A 172 -10.06 5.36 11.09
N PHE A 173 -8.84 5.66 10.64
CA PHE A 173 -8.57 5.88 9.23
C PHE A 173 -8.83 4.62 8.40
N LEU A 174 -8.36 3.45 8.87
CA LEU A 174 -8.62 2.17 8.23
C LEU A 174 -10.12 1.89 8.07
N LYS A 175 -10.91 2.08 9.12
CA LYS A 175 -12.37 1.92 9.06
C LYS A 175 -13.01 2.85 8.04
N TRP A 176 -12.53 4.10 7.95
CA TRP A 176 -13.03 5.06 6.96
C TRP A 176 -12.68 4.64 5.53
N THR A 177 -11.45 4.22 5.26
CA THR A 177 -11.07 3.73 3.91
C THR A 177 -11.88 2.50 3.45
N GLN A 178 -12.39 1.71 4.40
CA GLN A 178 -13.18 0.50 4.15
C GLN A 178 -14.70 0.73 4.20
N SER A 179 -15.14 1.95 4.47
CA SER A 179 -16.53 2.29 4.76
C SER A 179 -17.47 2.20 3.56
N THR A 180 -18.76 2.07 3.85
CA THR A 180 -19.86 2.01 2.88
C THR A 180 -20.98 2.97 3.28
N VAL A 181 -21.62 3.58 2.29
CA VAL A 181 -22.84 4.40 2.43
C VAL A 181 -23.87 3.85 1.45
N ASN A 182 -25.08 3.57 1.92
CA ASN A 182 -26.15 2.95 1.12
C ASN A 182 -25.67 1.70 0.36
N SER A 183 -24.95 0.81 1.06
CA SER A 183 -24.33 -0.41 0.50
C SER A 183 -23.29 -0.17 -0.61
N GLN A 184 -22.92 1.08 -0.90
CA GLN A 184 -21.86 1.42 -1.83
C GLN A 184 -20.59 1.79 -1.10
N LYS A 185 -19.44 1.33 -1.60
CA LYS A 185 -18.13 1.75 -1.08
C LYS A 185 -17.95 3.26 -1.27
N VAL A 186 -17.53 3.92 -0.20
CA VAL A 186 -17.08 5.32 -0.23
C VAL A 186 -15.88 5.45 -1.17
N PHE A 187 -14.96 4.48 -1.06
CA PHE A 187 -13.82 4.34 -1.94
C PHE A 187 -13.95 3.06 -2.78
N PRO A 188 -14.47 3.16 -4.01
CA PRO A 188 -14.39 2.04 -4.95
C PRO A 188 -12.95 1.53 -5.08
N MET A 189 -12.78 0.22 -5.32
CA MET A 189 -11.48 -0.45 -5.45
C MET A 189 -10.60 -0.48 -4.19
N LEU A 190 -10.95 0.24 -3.11
CA LEU A 190 -10.37 0.03 -1.78
C LEU A 190 -11.10 -1.10 -1.05
N GLY A 191 -10.66 -2.33 -1.34
CA GLY A 191 -10.99 -3.50 -0.53
C GLY A 191 -10.23 -3.50 0.80
N ASN A 192 -10.38 -4.60 1.56
CA ASN A 192 -9.71 -4.78 2.85
C ASN A 192 -8.19 -4.50 2.74
N LEU A 193 -7.49 -5.25 1.87
CA LEU A 193 -6.05 -5.12 1.66
C LEU A 193 -5.64 -3.70 1.25
N THR A 194 -6.25 -3.16 0.19
CA THR A 194 -5.85 -1.85 -0.33
C THR A 194 -6.14 -0.72 0.66
N GLY A 195 -7.22 -0.81 1.44
CA GLY A 195 -7.50 0.12 2.53
C GLY A 195 -6.44 0.08 3.63
N TYR A 196 -6.01 -1.12 4.04
CA TYR A 196 -4.89 -1.29 4.98
C TYR A 196 -3.58 -0.69 4.44
N LEU A 197 -3.24 -0.98 3.19
CA LEU A 197 -2.04 -0.43 2.57
C LEU A 197 -2.10 1.09 2.45
N LEU A 198 -3.27 1.67 2.18
CA LEU A 198 -3.44 3.12 2.17
C LEU A 198 -3.25 3.68 3.58
N SER A 199 -3.85 3.08 4.61
CA SER A 199 -3.63 3.51 6.00
C SER A 199 -2.16 3.48 6.39
N ALA A 200 -1.44 2.40 6.06
CA ALA A 200 0.00 2.29 6.27
C ALA A 200 0.78 3.41 5.57
N ASP A 201 0.40 3.79 4.34
CA ASP A 201 1.06 4.90 3.66
C ASP A 201 0.88 6.23 4.37
N PHE A 202 -0.31 6.49 4.89
CA PHE A 202 -0.59 7.72 5.63
C PHE A 202 0.11 7.73 7.00
N VAL A 203 0.47 6.57 7.56
CA VAL A 203 1.37 6.48 8.73
C VAL A 203 2.75 7.01 8.37
N TYR A 204 3.37 6.47 7.32
CA TYR A 204 4.70 6.91 6.87
C TYR A 204 4.70 8.34 6.33
N ALA A 205 3.56 8.82 5.85
CA ALA A 205 3.41 10.22 5.45
C ALA A 205 3.08 11.16 6.62
N GLY A 206 2.97 10.66 7.85
CA GLY A 206 2.80 11.45 9.07
C GLY A 206 1.40 11.99 9.33
N ARG A 207 0.37 11.50 8.64
CA ARG A 207 -1.03 11.94 8.80
C ARG A 207 -1.88 10.98 9.63
N VAL A 208 -1.47 9.73 9.71
CA VAL A 208 -2.09 8.69 10.53
C VAL A 208 -1.10 8.27 11.62
N ALA A 209 -1.60 8.07 12.83
CA ALA A 209 -0.79 7.64 13.97
C ALA A 209 -0.26 6.23 13.74
N ARG A 210 0.93 5.93 14.28
CA ARG A 210 1.48 4.57 14.20
C ARG A 210 0.59 3.60 14.98
N PRO A 211 0.23 2.43 14.41
CA PRO A 211 -0.54 1.44 15.15
C PRO A 211 0.34 0.70 16.16
N SER A 212 -0.28 0.21 17.23
CA SER A 212 0.39 -0.72 18.15
C SER A 212 0.55 -2.11 17.53
N VAL A 213 1.42 -2.93 18.14
CA VAL A 213 1.60 -4.34 17.76
C VAL A 213 0.27 -5.10 17.87
N GLU A 214 -0.48 -4.86 18.95
CA GLU A 214 -1.77 -5.48 19.21
C GLU A 214 -2.83 -5.06 18.21
N GLU A 215 -2.85 -3.77 17.80
CA GLU A 215 -3.76 -3.28 16.77
C GLU A 215 -3.50 -3.99 15.43
N ILE A 216 -2.24 -4.14 15.04
CA ILE A 216 -1.88 -4.88 13.82
C ILE A 216 -2.24 -6.36 13.94
N GLY A 217 -1.95 -7.01 15.07
CA GLY A 217 -2.35 -8.39 15.33
C GLY A 217 -3.86 -8.63 15.15
N ARG A 218 -4.69 -7.74 15.71
CA ARG A 218 -6.16 -7.79 15.53
C ARG A 218 -6.59 -7.53 14.08
N VAL A 219 -5.87 -6.65 13.38
CA VAL A 219 -6.12 -6.40 11.95
C VAL A 219 -5.82 -7.65 11.11
N ILE A 220 -4.72 -8.35 11.38
CA ILE A 220 -4.35 -9.61 10.72
C ILE A 220 -5.47 -10.65 10.90
N ALA A 221 -5.92 -10.85 12.13
CA ALA A 221 -6.99 -11.81 12.45
C ALA A 221 -8.29 -11.49 11.69
N ARG A 222 -8.72 -10.23 11.74
CA ARG A 222 -9.97 -9.78 11.10
C ARG A 222 -9.95 -9.92 9.59
N MET A 223 -8.80 -9.69 8.95
CA MET A 223 -8.71 -9.57 7.50
C MET A 223 -8.26 -10.86 6.81
N GLY A 224 -7.86 -11.90 7.56
CA GLY A 224 -7.41 -13.18 7.00
C GLY A 224 -6.26 -13.00 6.01
N LEU A 225 -5.36 -12.06 6.29
CA LEU A 225 -4.31 -11.63 5.36
C LEU A 225 -3.25 -12.73 5.17
N GLY A 226 -2.37 -12.51 4.19
CA GLY A 226 -1.22 -13.39 3.95
C GLY A 226 -0.30 -13.53 5.17
N SER A 227 -0.31 -12.53 6.06
CA SER A 227 0.43 -12.50 7.31
C SER A 227 -0.01 -13.59 8.29
N LEU A 228 -1.31 -13.93 8.38
CA LEU A 228 -1.77 -15.06 9.18
C LEU A 228 -1.19 -16.38 8.67
N ARG A 229 -1.16 -16.57 7.35
CA ARG A 229 -0.49 -17.73 6.73
C ARG A 229 1.01 -17.71 6.95
N GLY A 230 1.63 -16.54 7.07
CA GLY A 230 3.03 -16.39 7.46
C GLY A 230 3.28 -16.88 8.88
N LEU A 231 2.45 -16.48 9.85
CA LEU A 231 2.55 -16.94 11.25
C LEU A 231 2.40 -18.47 11.36
N ILE A 232 1.41 -19.05 10.65
CA ILE A 232 1.23 -20.51 10.59
C ILE A 232 2.46 -21.18 9.98
N ALA A 233 3.01 -20.64 8.89
CA ALA A 233 4.19 -21.17 8.23
C ALA A 233 5.48 -21.06 9.06
N LEU A 234 5.52 -20.14 10.03
CA LEU A 234 6.59 -20.04 11.04
C LEU A 234 6.43 -21.06 12.18
N GLY A 235 5.36 -21.87 12.17
CA GLY A 235 5.14 -22.94 13.16
C GLY A 235 4.31 -22.52 14.37
N HIS A 236 3.70 -21.33 14.36
CA HIS A 236 2.75 -20.98 15.42
C HIS A 236 1.51 -21.90 15.37
N PRO A 237 0.96 -22.32 16.53
CA PRO A 237 -0.19 -23.23 16.60
C PRO A 237 -1.50 -22.49 16.31
N LEU A 238 -1.59 -21.89 15.13
CA LEU A 238 -2.74 -21.13 14.64
C LEU A 238 -3.43 -21.88 13.49
N THR A 239 -4.71 -21.59 13.31
CA THR A 239 -5.49 -21.95 12.13
C THR A 239 -6.08 -20.68 11.52
N MET A 240 -6.75 -20.83 10.37
CA MET A 240 -7.47 -19.70 9.77
C MET A 240 -8.64 -19.21 10.63
N ASP A 241 -9.08 -20.02 11.60
CA ASP A 241 -10.21 -19.73 12.50
C ASP A 241 -9.76 -19.33 13.92
N SER A 242 -8.45 -19.15 14.14
CA SER A 242 -7.91 -18.70 15.43
C SER A 242 -8.47 -17.33 15.82
N SER A 243 -8.64 -17.11 17.13
CA SER A 243 -9.19 -15.86 17.65
C SER A 243 -8.27 -14.68 17.43
N ALA A 244 -8.83 -13.46 17.52
CA ALA A 244 -8.04 -12.24 17.38
C ALA A 244 -6.94 -12.12 18.44
N GLU A 245 -7.19 -12.61 19.65
CA GLU A 245 -6.24 -12.64 20.76
C GLU A 245 -5.08 -13.59 20.44
N GLN A 246 -5.37 -14.83 20.02
CA GLN A 246 -4.33 -15.81 19.65
C GLN A 246 -3.43 -15.30 18.53
N VAL A 247 -4.02 -14.68 17.51
CA VAL A 247 -3.27 -14.11 16.38
C VAL A 247 -2.46 -12.89 16.82
N ALA A 248 -3.00 -12.03 17.69
CA ALA A 248 -2.27 -10.88 18.21
C ALA A 248 -1.08 -11.28 19.08
N ASP A 249 -1.23 -12.29 19.94
CA ASP A 249 -0.16 -12.81 20.79
C ASP A 249 0.96 -13.44 19.94
N ALA A 250 0.60 -14.23 18.93
CA ALA A 250 1.57 -14.81 18.00
C ALA A 250 2.30 -13.74 17.17
N PHE A 251 1.57 -12.73 16.69
CA PHE A 251 2.17 -11.62 15.96
C PHE A 251 3.13 -10.82 16.86
N LYS A 252 2.73 -10.54 18.10
CA LYS A 252 3.57 -9.87 19.09
C LYS A 252 4.83 -10.65 19.38
N TYR A 253 4.74 -11.96 19.55
CA TYR A 253 5.90 -12.81 19.73
C TYR A 253 6.90 -12.65 18.58
N VAL A 254 6.44 -12.76 17.32
CA VAL A 254 7.32 -12.59 16.14
C VAL A 254 7.93 -11.20 16.09
N HIS A 255 7.14 -10.16 16.35
CA HIS A 255 7.63 -8.79 16.39
C HIS A 255 8.75 -8.63 17.42
N ASP A 256 8.52 -9.06 18.66
CA ASP A 256 9.47 -8.90 19.77
C ASP A 256 10.76 -9.72 19.52
N GLU A 257 10.67 -10.90 18.90
CA GLU A 257 11.85 -11.70 18.54
C GLU A 257 12.67 -11.06 17.42
N LEU A 258 12.02 -10.52 16.38
CA LEU A 258 12.72 -9.77 15.33
C LEU A 258 13.36 -8.49 15.88
N GLU A 259 12.67 -7.82 16.82
CA GLU A 259 13.19 -6.61 17.46
C GLU A 259 14.52 -6.88 18.20
N LYS A 260 14.61 -8.03 18.90
CA LYS A 260 15.82 -8.47 19.60
C LYS A 260 16.92 -8.93 18.65
N ALA A 261 16.54 -9.51 17.51
CA ALA A 261 17.47 -10.09 16.55
C ALA A 261 18.27 -9.03 15.77
N PHE A 262 17.72 -7.83 15.60
CA PHE A 262 18.35 -6.75 14.83
C PHE A 262 18.89 -5.63 15.72
N THR A 263 20.05 -5.10 15.34
CA THR A 263 20.63 -3.91 15.95
C THR A 263 19.73 -2.68 15.75
N ALA A 264 19.97 -1.61 16.52
CA ALA A 264 19.22 -0.36 16.35
C ALA A 264 19.40 0.23 14.94
N GLU A 265 20.61 0.18 14.38
CA GLU A 265 20.92 0.67 13.03
C GLU A 265 20.18 -0.14 11.95
N GLU A 266 20.17 -1.47 12.05
CA GLU A 266 19.41 -2.32 11.13
C GLU A 266 17.91 -2.05 11.22
N ARG A 267 17.38 -1.88 12.45
CA ARG A 267 15.97 -1.56 12.66
C ARG A 267 15.59 -0.21 12.07
N GLU A 268 16.45 0.81 12.21
CA GLU A 268 16.25 2.11 11.57
C GLU A 268 16.24 1.97 10.05
N TRP A 269 17.22 1.26 9.47
CA TRP A 269 17.30 1.05 8.03
C TRP A 269 16.09 0.31 7.48
N MET A 270 15.57 -0.69 8.20
CA MET A 270 14.37 -1.43 7.81
C MET A 270 13.08 -0.63 7.94
N MET A 271 13.10 0.50 8.66
CA MET A 271 11.92 1.13 9.25
C MET A 271 11.11 0.11 10.05
N PHE A 272 11.78 -0.55 11.00
CA PHE A 272 11.19 -1.59 11.82
C PHE A 272 10.01 -1.07 12.64
N ASP A 273 8.82 -1.58 12.33
CA ASP A 273 7.58 -1.29 13.02
C ASP A 273 6.58 -2.44 12.79
N PRO A 274 5.40 -2.42 13.46
CA PRO A 274 4.38 -3.46 13.27
C PRO A 274 3.88 -3.61 11.84
N ILE A 275 3.83 -2.55 11.04
CA ILE A 275 3.37 -2.61 9.63
C ILE A 275 4.42 -3.33 8.78
N MET A 276 5.70 -3.04 9.00
CA MET A 276 6.81 -3.69 8.31
C MET A 276 6.83 -5.20 8.59
N VAL A 277 6.64 -5.61 9.84
CA VAL A 277 6.59 -7.04 10.22
C VAL A 277 5.38 -7.73 9.59
N GLU A 278 4.19 -7.11 9.61
CA GLU A 278 3.00 -7.64 8.93
C GLU A 278 3.26 -7.88 7.44
N HIS A 279 3.84 -6.90 6.76
CA HIS A 279 4.10 -6.98 5.33
C HIS A 279 5.16 -8.04 5.00
N THR A 280 6.17 -8.19 5.86
CA THR A 280 7.17 -9.27 5.79
C THR A 280 6.51 -10.64 5.87
N LEU A 281 5.63 -10.85 6.86
CA LEU A 281 4.88 -12.10 7.02
C LEU A 281 3.96 -12.39 5.82
N CYS A 282 3.32 -11.35 5.27
CA CYS A 282 2.52 -11.43 4.04
C CYS A 282 3.32 -11.95 2.83
N LYS A 283 4.63 -11.69 2.80
CA LYS A 283 5.54 -12.11 1.73
C LYS A 283 6.29 -13.40 2.03
N TYR A 284 6.33 -13.85 3.28
CA TYR A 284 7.06 -15.03 3.73
C TYR A 284 6.86 -16.23 2.81
N ASN A 285 5.60 -16.65 2.60
CA ASN A 285 5.27 -17.78 1.73
C ASN A 285 5.62 -17.56 0.25
N ARG A 286 5.66 -16.30 -0.21
CA ARG A 286 6.02 -15.99 -1.60
C ARG A 286 7.52 -16.05 -1.81
N VAL A 287 8.31 -15.71 -0.79
CA VAL A 287 9.77 -15.64 -0.88
C VAL A 287 10.41 -16.98 -0.49
N LEU A 288 9.89 -17.64 0.54
CA LEU A 288 10.49 -18.82 1.18
C LEU A 288 9.63 -20.09 1.09
N GLY A 289 8.39 -20.00 0.62
CA GLY A 289 7.48 -21.16 0.55
C GLY A 289 7.88 -22.18 -0.54
N PRO A 290 7.50 -23.46 -0.38
CA PRO A 290 7.87 -24.57 -1.27
C PRO A 290 7.33 -24.47 -2.71
N GLY A 291 6.50 -23.47 -3.03
CA GLY A 291 6.04 -23.14 -4.39
C GLY A 291 6.73 -21.91 -5.00
N GLY A 292 7.81 -21.41 -4.39
CA GLY A 292 8.47 -20.17 -4.82
C GLY A 292 9.15 -20.21 -6.20
N GLY A 293 9.08 -21.34 -6.93
CA GLY A 293 9.70 -21.54 -8.24
C GLY A 293 8.77 -21.47 -9.45
N SER A 294 7.46 -21.26 -9.28
CA SER A 294 6.53 -21.25 -10.42
C SER A 294 5.35 -20.31 -10.20
N ASP A 295 5.39 -19.17 -10.88
CA ASP A 295 4.22 -18.48 -11.46
C ASP A 295 4.36 -18.59 -12.98
#